data_AF-A0A1A3R1F8-F1
#
_entry.id   AF-A0A1A3R1F8-F1
#
_cell.length_a   1.000
_cell.length_b   1.000
_cell.length_c   1.000
_cell.angle_alpha   90.00
_cell.angle_beta   90.00
_cell.angle_gamma   90.00
#
_symmetry.space_group_name_H-M   'P 1'
#
loop_
_entity.id
_entity.type
_entity.pdbx_description
1 polymer ?
#
loop_
_entity_poly.entity_id
_entity_poly.type
_entity_poly.pdbx_seq_one_letter_code
_entity_poly.pdbx_strand_id
1 'polypeptide(L)' 'MLRRIETGPDGHDYEVRPIAAARALKTYRCPGCDHEIRSGTAHLVVWPTDSPHGGVEDRRHWHTPCWTNRATRGPTRKWS' A
#
# COMPACT_ATOMS: atom_id res chain seq x y z
N MET A 1 6.86 11.62 -16.54
CA MET A 1 6.54 11.39 -15.11
C MET A 1 7.21 10.08 -14.72
N LEU A 2 8.23 10.12 -13.86
CA LEU A 2 8.98 8.92 -13.50
C LEU A 2 8.11 8.03 -12.60
N ARG A 3 8.01 6.74 -12.91
CA ARG A 3 7.36 5.76 -12.04
C ARG A 3 8.25 5.55 -10.82
N ARG A 4 7.68 5.63 -9.61
CA ARG A 4 8.38 5.28 -8.37
C ARG A 4 8.23 3.77 -8.19
N ILE A 5 9.31 3.03 -8.43
CA ILE A 5 9.36 1.58 -8.24
C ILE A 5 10.11 1.28 -6.95
N GLU A 6 9.57 0.36 -6.15
CA GLU A 6 10.17 -0.12 -4.92
C GLU A 6 9.93 -1.62 -4.74
N THR A 7 10.92 -2.32 -4.18
CA THR A 7 10.81 -3.74 -3.84
C THR A 7 9.84 -3.96 -2.69
N GLY A 8 8.83 -4.80 -2.85
CA GLY A 8 7.79 -5.11 -1.86
C GLY A 8 8.22 -6.06 -0.75
N PRO A 9 7.30 -6.40 0.18
CA PRO A 9 7.57 -7.29 1.31
C PRO A 9 7.87 -8.75 0.89
N ASP A 10 7.41 -9.15 -0.28
CA ASP A 10 7.64 -10.46 -0.91
C ASP A 10 8.87 -10.49 -1.84
N GLY A 11 9.59 -9.38 -1.98
CA GLY A 11 10.79 -9.28 -2.83
C GLY A 11 10.53 -8.94 -4.29
N HIS A 12 9.28 -8.82 -4.75
CA HIS A 12 8.96 -8.38 -6.11
C HIS A 12 8.96 -6.84 -6.24
N ASP A 13 9.05 -6.33 -7.46
CA ASP A 13 8.96 -4.89 -7.73
C ASP A 13 7.51 -4.38 -7.79
N TYR A 14 7.27 -3.24 -7.16
CA TYR A 14 5.96 -2.59 -7.12
C TYR A 14 6.05 -1.13 -7.55
N GLU A 15 5.04 -0.67 -8.30
CA GLU A 15 4.83 0.76 -8.49
C GLU A 15 4.11 1.35 -7.28
N VAL A 16 4.63 2.46 -6.78
CA VAL A 16 4.17 3.13 -5.56
C VAL A 16 3.72 4.54 -5.89
N ARG A 17 2.46 4.86 -5.59
CA ARG A 17 1.91 6.22 -5.78
C ARG A 17 1.39 6.80 -4.47
N PRO A 18 1.77 8.05 -4.12
CA PRO A 18 1.18 8.73 -3.00
C PRO A 18 -0.25 9.20 -3.29
N ILE A 19 -1.12 9.04 -2.31
CA ILE A 19 -2.47 9.58 -2.26
C ILE A 19 -2.50 10.66 -1.17
N ALA A 20 -2.75 11.90 -1.60
CA ALA A 20 -2.93 13.01 -0.67
C ALA A 20 -4.22 12.82 0.15
N ALA A 21 -4.20 13.27 1.41
CA ALA A 21 -5.35 13.25 2.33
C ALA A 21 -6.65 13.75 1.69
N ALA A 22 -6.59 14.89 1.00
CA ALA A 22 -7.74 15.50 0.32
C ALA A 22 -8.35 14.63 -0.81
N ARG A 23 -7.60 13.64 -1.32
CA ARG A 23 -8.06 12.69 -2.35
C ARG A 23 -8.41 11.31 -1.77
N ALA A 24 -8.17 11.08 -0.48
CA ALA A 24 -8.46 9.83 0.21
C ALA A 24 -9.94 9.81 0.66
N LEU A 25 -10.85 9.57 -0.28
CA LEU A 25 -12.30 9.64 -0.02
C LEU A 25 -12.91 8.33 0.47
N LYS A 26 -12.16 7.22 0.41
CA LYS A 26 -12.62 5.88 0.79
C LYS A 26 -11.75 5.32 1.90
N THR A 27 -12.35 4.48 2.74
CA THR A 27 -11.63 3.68 3.74
C THR A 27 -11.08 2.41 3.10
N TYR A 28 -9.83 2.07 3.40
CA TYR A 28 -9.18 0.84 2.94
C TYR A 28 -8.55 0.10 4.11
N ARG A 29 -8.21 -1.18 3.94
CA ARG A 29 -7.49 -1.96 4.95
C ARG A 29 -6.02 -2.09 4.58
N CYS A 30 -5.12 -1.73 5.50
CA CYS A 30 -3.68 -1.73 5.28
C CYS A 30 -3.09 -3.14 5.48
N PRO A 31 -2.44 -3.76 4.47
CA PRO A 31 -1.87 -5.11 4.62
C PRO A 31 -0.77 -5.21 5.68
N GLY A 32 0.04 -4.16 5.84
CA GLY A 32 1.18 -4.18 6.78
C GLY A 32 0.82 -4.09 8.27
N CYS A 33 -0.42 -3.73 8.62
CA CYS A 33 -0.84 -3.63 10.03
C CYS A 33 -2.28 -4.09 10.29
N ASP A 34 -3.02 -4.48 9.25
CA ASP A 34 -4.41 -4.92 9.30
C ASP A 34 -5.42 -3.89 9.84
N HIS A 35 -5.01 -2.63 9.99
CA HIS A 35 -5.86 -1.53 10.42
C HIS A 35 -6.42 -0.75 9.22
N GLU A 36 -7.53 -0.04 9.47
CA GLU A 36 -8.15 0.84 8.49
C GLU A 36 -7.32 2.09 8.23
N ILE A 37 -7.14 2.41 6.95
CA ILE A 37 -6.76 3.72 6.44
C ILE A 37 -8.06 4.48 6.22
N ARG A 38 -8.41 5.36 7.15
CA ARG A 38 -9.67 6.14 7.08
C ARG A 38 -9.60 7.21 6.00
N SER A 39 -10.77 7.63 5.52
CA SER A 39 -10.89 8.81 4.64
C SER A 39 -10.18 10.02 5.24
N GLY A 40 -9.53 10.83 4.40
CA GLY A 40 -8.72 11.96 4.84
C GLY A 40 -7.30 11.58 5.29
N THR A 41 -6.94 10.30 5.32
CA THR A 41 -5.57 9.87 5.68
C THR A 41 -4.69 9.81 4.44
N ALA A 42 -3.58 10.56 4.43
CA ALA A 42 -2.58 10.44 3.38
C ALA A 42 -1.90 9.05 3.45
N HIS A 43 -1.81 8.38 2.31
CA HIS A 43 -1.35 6.98 2.25
C HIS A 43 -0.76 6.66 0.87
N LEU A 44 -0.32 5.42 0.67
CA LEU A 44 0.24 4.95 -0.59
C LEU A 44 -0.70 3.92 -1.22
N VAL A 45 -0.83 3.98 -2.54
CA VAL A 45 -1.37 2.88 -3.34
C VAL A 45 -0.23 2.18 -4.06
N VAL A 46 -0.20 0.86 -3.96
CA VAL A 46 0.91 0.00 -4.39
C VAL A 46 0.35 -1.16 -5.21
N TRP A 47 0.97 -1.48 -6.35
CA TRP A 47 0.61 -2.66 -7.16
C TRP A 47 1.83 -3.22 -7.91
N PRO A 48 1.86 -4.53 -8.23
CA PRO A 48 3.00 -5.16 -8.90
C PRO A 48 3.30 -4.51 -10.26
N THR A 49 4.57 -4.44 -10.63
CA THR A 49 4.98 -3.88 -11.93
C THR A 49 4.57 -4.76 -13.12
N ASP A 50 4.45 -6.07 -12.89
CA ASP A 50 4.10 -7.08 -13.90
C ASP A 50 2.58 -7.25 -14.08
N SER A 51 1.74 -6.56 -13.30
CA SER A 51 0.28 -6.73 -13.40
C SER A 51 -0.25 -6.39 -14.80
N PRO A 52 -0.80 -7.35 -15.56
CA PRO A 52 -1.40 -7.08 -16.86
C PRO A 52 -2.62 -6.18 -16.65
N HIS A 53 -2.74 -5.11 -17.46
CA HIS A 53 -3.81 -4.10 -17.42
C HIS A 53 -3.76 -3.01 -16.32
N GLY A 54 -2.59 -2.72 -15.74
CA GLY A 54 -2.45 -1.55 -14.84
C GLY A 54 -3.06 -1.76 -13.45
N GLY A 55 -3.29 -3.04 -13.11
CA GLY A 55 -3.33 -3.56 -11.74
C GLY A 55 -4.39 -2.96 -10.84
N VAL A 56 -5.53 -2.47 -11.36
CA VAL A 56 -6.58 -1.85 -10.53
C VAL A 56 -7.03 -2.80 -9.42
N GLU A 57 -7.21 -4.07 -9.75
CA GLU A 57 -7.60 -5.12 -8.80
C GLU A 57 -6.47 -5.48 -7.83
N ASP A 58 -5.21 -5.36 -8.28
CA ASP A 58 -4.01 -5.61 -7.46
C ASP A 58 -3.59 -4.42 -6.60
N ARG A 59 -4.30 -3.28 -6.68
CA ARG A 59 -3.97 -2.09 -5.88
C ARG A 59 -4.25 -2.34 -4.42
N ARG A 60 -3.17 -2.32 -3.65
CA ARG A 60 -3.21 -2.37 -2.19
C ARG A 60 -2.92 -1.00 -1.63
N HIS A 61 -3.72 -0.59 -0.65
CA HIS A 61 -3.55 0.68 0.05
C HIS A 61 -2.77 0.45 1.33
N TRP A 62 -1.68 1.19 1.51
CA TRP A 62 -0.78 1.08 2.65
C TRP A 62 -0.68 2.42 3.37
N HIS A 63 -0.68 2.42 4.70
CA HIS A 63 -0.16 3.57 5.43
C HIS A 63 1.29 3.81 4.98
N THR A 64 1.68 5.07 4.78
CA THR A 64 3.06 5.45 4.45
C THR A 64 4.09 4.77 5.38
N PRO A 65 3.98 4.84 6.72
CA PRO A 65 4.93 4.16 7.61
C PRO A 65 4.84 2.63 7.57
N CYS A 66 3.73 2.04 7.12
CA CYS A 66 3.65 0.59 6.92
C CYS A 66 4.46 0.16 5.70
N TRP A 67 4.36 0.90 4.59
CA TRP A 67 5.14 0.61 3.39
C TRP A 67 6.64 0.86 3.61
N THR A 68 7.01 1.96 4.26
CA THR A 68 8.43 2.26 4.56
C THR A 68 9.09 1.15 5.38
N ASN A 69 8.35 0.52 6.29
CA ASN A 69 8.86 -0.54 7.16
C ASN A 69 8.38 -1.95 6.75
N ARG A 70 7.92 -2.12 5.50
CA ARG A 70 7.28 -3.36 5.01
C ARG A 70 8.12 -4.63 5.17
N ALA A 71 9.45 -4.50 5.18
CA ALA A 71 10.36 -5.63 5.36
C ALA A 71 10.32 -6.22 6.78
N THR A 72 9.92 -5.43 7.78
CA THR A 72 9.93 -5.83 9.19
C THR A 72 8.57 -5.67 9.87
N ARG A 73 7.60 -5.03 9.20
CA ARG A 73 6.28 -4.73 9.74
C ARG A 73 5.23 -5.67 9.14
N GLY A 74 4.57 -6.42 10.01
CA GLY A 74 3.36 -7.19 9.71
C GLY A 74 2.37 -7.13 10.88
N PRO A 75 1.14 -7.65 10.71
CA PRO A 75 0.16 -7.75 11.79
C PRO A 75 0.75 -8.52 12.97
N THR A 76 0.93 -7.85 14.11
CA THR A 76 1.69 -8.36 15.26
C THR A 76 0.95 -9.39 16.10
N ARG A 77 -0.37 -9.57 15.91
CA ARG A 77 -1.13 -10.66 16.51
C ARG A 77 -2.44 -10.88 15.76
N LYS A 78 -2.60 -12.08 15.19
CA LYS A 78 -3.92 -12.61 14.82
C LYS A 78 -4.49 -13.25 16.09
N TRP A 79 -5.53 -12.67 16.67
CA TRP A 79 -6.26 -13.36 17.72
C TRP A 79 -7.11 -14.41 17.01
N SER A 80 -6.83 -15.69 17.28
CA SER A 80 -7.66 -16.83 16.87
C SER A 80 -8.83 -17.00 17.83
#